data_AF-A0A556S8F6-F1
#
_entry.id   AF-A0A556S8F6-F1
#
_cell.length_a   1.000
_cell.length_b   1.000
_cell.length_c   1.000
_cell.angle_alpha   90.00
_cell.angle_beta   90.00
_cell.angle_gamma   90.00
#
_symmetry.space_group_name_H-M   'P 1'
#
loop_
_entity.id
_entity.type
_entity.pdbx_description
1 polymer ?
#
loop_
_entity_poly.entity_id
_entity_poly.type
_entity_poly.pdbx_seq_one_letter_code
_entity_poly.pdbx_strand_id
1 'polypeptide(L)'
;MVNSKRIIVLTSWCLCLFLVACTTERKIFVNQPIPANLLISCQPNLPPNPMTFGDSLTYNEHLLHIIEKCNADKQAIREINETDSN
;
A
#
# COMPACT_ATOMS: atom_id res chain seq x y z
N MET A 1 -4.67 -12.85 -58.68
CA MET A 1 -3.82 -13.47 -57.63
C MET A 1 -2.88 -12.49 -56.89
N VAL A 2 -2.65 -11.25 -57.35
CA VAL A 2 -1.75 -10.29 -56.67
C VAL A 2 -2.38 -9.65 -55.42
N ASN A 3 -3.69 -9.38 -55.42
CA ASN A 3 -4.38 -8.70 -54.32
C ASN A 3 -4.52 -9.58 -53.07
N SER A 4 -4.74 -10.90 -53.23
CA SER A 4 -4.86 -11.83 -52.09
C SER A 4 -3.55 -11.97 -51.31
N LYS A 5 -2.39 -12.00 -52.01
CA LYS A 5 -1.07 -12.04 -51.35
C LYS A 5 -0.78 -10.78 -50.55
N ARG A 6 -1.18 -9.60 -51.07
CA ARG A 6 -1.02 -8.31 -50.37
C ARG A 6 -1.86 -8.22 -49.11
N ILE A 7 -3.10 -8.70 -49.16
CA ILE A 7 -4.01 -8.72 -48.00
C ILE A 7 -3.45 -9.62 -46.89
N ILE A 8 -2.94 -10.82 -47.22
CA ILE A 8 -2.35 -11.74 -46.23
C ILE A 8 -1.09 -11.13 -45.58
N VAL A 9 -0.27 -10.43 -46.35
CA VAL A 9 0.93 -9.75 -45.82
C VAL A 9 0.53 -8.60 -44.88
N LEU A 10 -0.47 -7.80 -45.25
CA LEU A 10 -0.96 -6.69 -44.44
C LEU A 10 -1.62 -7.18 -43.14
N THR A 11 -2.42 -8.24 -43.20
CA THR A 11 -3.05 -8.80 -42.00
C THR A 11 -2.05 -9.46 -41.08
N SER A 12 -1.07 -10.20 -41.61
CA SER A 12 0.04 -10.77 -40.83
C SER A 12 0.87 -9.68 -40.14
N TRP A 13 1.24 -8.64 -40.87
CA TRP A 13 1.98 -7.50 -40.31
C TRP A 13 1.19 -6.79 -39.19
N CYS A 14 -0.09 -6.57 -39.41
CA CYS A 14 -0.98 -5.95 -38.42
C CYS A 14 -1.10 -6.80 -37.15
N LEU A 15 -1.28 -8.13 -37.29
CA LEU A 15 -1.37 -9.05 -36.16
C LEU A 15 -0.07 -9.13 -35.34
N CYS A 16 1.09 -9.11 -36.00
CA CYS A 16 2.38 -9.07 -35.32
C CYS A 16 2.53 -7.84 -34.41
N LEU A 17 2.00 -6.68 -34.81
CA LEU A 17 2.04 -5.46 -33.99
C LEU A 17 1.19 -5.58 -32.71
N PHE A 18 0.05 -6.28 -32.77
CA PHE A 18 -0.80 -6.49 -31.59
C PHE A 18 -0.18 -7.45 -30.57
N LEU A 19 0.63 -8.42 -31.01
CA LEU A 19 1.28 -9.38 -30.10
C LEU A 19 2.41 -8.76 -29.27
N VAL A 20 3.03 -7.69 -29.75
CA VAL A 20 4.10 -6.97 -29.00
C VAL A 20 3.53 -5.93 -28.02
N ALA A 21 2.24 -5.62 -28.09
CA ALA A 21 1.58 -4.64 -27.22
C ALA A 21 1.22 -5.19 -25.83
N CYS A 22 1.35 -6.51 -25.61
CA CYS A 22 1.17 -7.10 -24.29
C CYS A 22 2.46 -6.95 -23.48
N THR A 23 2.69 -5.75 -22.93
CA THR A 23 3.84 -5.48 -22.06
C THR A 23 3.39 -5.51 -20.61
N THR A 24 4.17 -6.17 -19.75
CA THR A 24 3.99 -6.06 -18.30
C THR A 24 4.48 -4.69 -17.85
N GLU A 25 3.60 -3.87 -17.28
CA GLU A 25 3.96 -2.60 -16.67
C GLU A 25 5.04 -2.85 -15.60
N ARG A 26 6.23 -2.24 -15.76
CA ARG A 26 7.24 -2.27 -14.71
C ARG A 26 6.83 -1.29 -13.62
N LYS A 27 6.46 -1.80 -12.44
CA LYS A 27 6.28 -0.98 -11.25
C LYS A 27 7.60 -0.26 -10.93
N ILE A 28 7.67 1.04 -11.22
CA ILE A 28 8.79 1.89 -10.83
C ILE A 28 8.55 2.25 -9.36
N PHE A 29 9.35 1.67 -8.46
CA PHE A 29 9.33 2.06 -7.06
C PHE A 29 9.98 3.44 -6.94
N VAL A 30 9.14 4.46 -6.78
CA VAL A 30 9.59 5.81 -6.45
C VAL A 30 10.01 5.81 -4.98
N ASN A 31 11.17 6.39 -4.66
CA ASN A 31 11.59 6.60 -3.29
C ASN A 31 10.81 7.81 -2.73
N GLN A 32 9.57 7.56 -2.32
CA GLN A 32 8.72 8.55 -1.67
C GLN A 32 8.73 8.29 -0.16
N PRO A 33 8.77 9.36 0.66
CA PRO A 33 8.81 9.21 2.10
C PRO A 33 7.57 8.47 2.59
N ILE A 34 7.78 7.53 3.49
CA ILE A 34 6.68 6.79 4.13
C ILE A 34 5.78 7.83 4.82
N PRO A 35 4.44 7.77 4.60
CA PRO A 35 3.50 8.67 5.26
C PRO A 35 3.74 8.72 6.78
N ALA A 36 3.74 9.92 7.35
CA ALA A 36 4.13 10.13 8.75
C ALA A 36 3.25 9.34 9.75
N ASN A 37 1.99 9.08 9.40
CA ASN A 37 1.09 8.25 10.19
C ASN A 37 1.58 6.79 10.30
N LEU A 38 2.30 6.28 9.30
CA LEU A 38 2.88 4.94 9.32
C LEU A 38 4.21 4.85 10.09
N LEU A 39 4.77 6.00 10.48
CA LEU A 39 6.02 6.09 11.24
C LEU A 39 5.78 6.31 12.74
N ILE A 40 4.52 6.34 13.18
CA ILE A 40 4.16 6.54 14.58
C ILE A 40 4.59 5.31 15.39
N SER A 41 5.33 5.54 16.48
CA SER A 41 5.70 4.48 17.42
C SER A 41 4.50 4.10 18.28
N CYS A 42 4.16 2.81 18.30
CA CYS A 42 3.13 2.23 19.16
C CYS A 42 3.57 2.00 20.61
N GLN A 43 4.62 2.69 21.05
CA GLN A 43 5.22 2.45 22.35
C GLN A 43 4.57 3.35 23.42
N PRO A 44 3.99 2.77 24.48
CA PRO A 44 3.55 3.57 25.60
C PRO A 44 4.72 4.15 26.37
N ASN A 45 4.49 5.32 26.95
CA ASN A 45 5.36 5.90 27.98
C ASN A 45 5.53 4.93 29.16
N LEU A 46 6.63 5.07 29.90
CA LEU A 46 6.83 4.33 31.13
C LEU A 46 5.75 4.70 32.16
N PRO A 47 5.27 3.75 32.96
CA PRO A 47 4.34 4.04 34.04
C PRO A 47 5.00 4.98 35.06
N PRO A 48 4.23 5.89 35.69
CA PRO A 48 4.72 6.69 36.79
C PRO A 48 5.23 5.82 37.94
N ASN A 49 6.28 6.27 38.63
CA ASN A 49 6.84 5.60 39.81
C ASN A 49 7.30 6.65 40.84
N PRO A 50 6.71 6.71 42.05
CA PRO A 50 5.63 5.84 42.54
C PRO A 50 4.31 6.09 41.79
N MET A 51 3.51 5.04 41.63
CA MET A 51 2.18 5.11 41.02
C MET A 51 1.11 5.18 42.10
N THR A 52 0.28 6.22 42.10
CA THR A 52 -0.95 6.26 42.89
C THR A 52 -2.09 5.52 42.16
N PHE A 53 -3.18 5.25 42.87
CA PHE A 53 -4.37 4.68 42.22
C PHE A 53 -4.93 5.58 41.11
N GLY A 54 -4.92 6.90 41.31
CA GLY A 54 -5.34 7.87 40.28
C GLY A 54 -4.44 7.81 39.05
N ASP A 55 -3.12 7.74 39.25
CA ASP A 55 -2.14 7.60 38.17
C ASP A 55 -2.35 6.30 37.37
N SER A 56 -2.78 5.22 38.03
CA SER A 56 -3.11 3.97 37.36
C SER A 56 -4.29 4.13 36.40
N LEU A 57 -5.34 4.85 36.80
CA LEU A 57 -6.50 5.08 35.93
C LEU A 57 -6.12 5.89 34.69
N THR A 58 -5.40 6.99 34.87
CA THR A 58 -4.89 7.81 33.75
C THR A 58 -3.94 7.02 32.86
N TYR A 59 -3.06 6.21 33.44
CA TYR A 59 -2.15 5.39 32.65
C TYR A 59 -2.87 4.30 31.85
N ASN A 60 -3.92 3.67 32.39
CA ASN A 60 -4.73 2.72 31.64
C ASN A 60 -5.49 3.38 30.48
N GLU A 61 -6.03 4.58 30.66
CA GLU A 61 -6.65 5.36 29.58
C GLU A 61 -5.62 5.69 28.47
N HIS A 62 -4.43 6.12 28.85
CA HIS A 62 -3.31 6.31 27.92
C HIS A 62 -2.94 5.03 27.15
N LEU A 63 -2.88 3.87 27.81
CA LEU A 63 -2.60 2.59 27.14
C LEU A 63 -3.68 2.24 26.10
N LEU A 64 -4.96 2.40 26.46
CA LEU A 64 -6.08 2.11 25.57
C LEU A 64 -6.08 3.03 24.35
N HIS A 65 -5.79 4.31 24.53
CA HIS A 65 -5.69 5.27 23.44
C HIS A 65 -4.54 4.93 22.47
N ILE A 66 -3.39 4.49 22.98
CA ILE A 66 -2.28 4.03 22.11
C ILE A 66 -2.70 2.82 21.29
N ILE A 67 -3.38 1.84 21.89
CA ILE A 67 -3.88 0.65 21.18
C ILE A 67 -4.87 1.06 20.08
N GLU A 68 -5.82 1.95 20.39
CA GLU A 68 -6.78 2.48 19.44
C GLU A 68 -6.08 3.11 18.23
N LYS A 69 -5.16 4.04 18.49
CA LYS A 69 -4.42 4.75 17.44
C LYS A 69 -3.62 3.78 16.55
N CYS A 70 -2.92 2.83 17.16
CA CYS A 70 -2.14 1.84 16.42
C CYS A 70 -3.00 0.89 15.58
N ASN A 71 -4.19 0.53 16.06
CA ASN A 71 -5.12 -0.26 15.28
C ASN A 71 -5.67 0.51 14.08
N ALA A 72 -5.97 1.80 14.25
CA ALA A 72 -6.38 2.67 13.15
C ALA A 72 -5.29 2.82 12.09
N ASP A 73 -4.04 3.04 12.50
CA ASP A 73 -2.90 3.12 11.58
C ASP A 73 -2.72 1.79 10.82
N LYS A 74 -2.85 0.65 11.50
CA LYS A 74 -2.78 -0.68 10.87
C LYS A 74 -3.92 -0.92 9.87
N GLN A 75 -5.12 -0.43 10.17
CA GLN A 75 -6.24 -0.50 9.24
C GLN A 75 -5.95 0.32 7.97
N ALA A 76 -5.47 1.56 8.12
CA ALA A 76 -5.10 2.40 6.98
C ALA A 76 -4.03 1.73 6.09
N ILE A 77 -3.04 1.04 6.67
CA ILE A 77 -2.06 0.26 5.89
C ILE A 77 -2.74 -0.84 5.07
N ARG A 78 -3.71 -1.55 5.65
CA ARG A 78 -4.43 -2.63 4.95
C ARG A 78 -5.19 -2.09 3.75
N GLU A 79 -5.90 -0.97 3.92
CA GLU A 79 -6.66 -0.30 2.86
C GLU A 79 -5.76 0.16 1.70
N ILE A 80 -4.57 0.69 2.01
CA ILE A 80 -3.56 1.04 0.99
C ILE A 80 -3.10 -0.21 0.21
N ASN A 81 -2.75 -1.29 0.92
CA ASN A 81 -2.29 -2.54 0.28
C ASN A 81 -3.36 -3.22 -0.59
N GLU A 82 -4.62 -3.15 -0.17
CA GLU A 82 -5.76 -3.65 -0.96
C GLU A 82 -5.96 -2.82 -2.23
N THR A 83 -5.77 -1.49 -2.15
CA THR A 83 -5.84 -0.59 -3.30
C THR A 83 -4.70 -0.87 -4.30
N ASP A 84 -3.49 -1.16 -3.82
CA ASP A 84 -2.32 -1.47 -4.67
C ASP A 84 -2.36 -2.85 -5.35
N SER A 85 -3.28 -3.73 -4.91
CA SER A 85 -3.44 -5.11 -5.39
C SER A 85 -4.53 -5.28 -6.47
N ASN A 86 -5.31 -4.23 -6.75
CA ASN A 86 -6.26 -4.15 -7.87
C ASN A 86 -5.64 -3.44 -9.07
#